data_AF-A0A8J1ZZI7-F1
#
_entry.id   AF-A0A8J1ZZI7-F1
#
_cell.length_a   1.000
_cell.length_b   1.000
_cell.length_c   1.000
_cell.angle_alpha   90.00
_cell.angle_beta   90.00
_cell.angle_gamma   90.00
#
_symmetry.space_group_name_H-M   'P 1'
#
loop_
_entity.id
_entity.type
_entity.pdbx_description
1 polymer ?
#
loop_
_entity_poly.entity_id
_entity_poly.type
_entity_poly.pdbx_seq_one_letter_code
_entity_poly.pdbx_strand_id
1 'polypeptide(L)'
;MHSRSSTSILRRLGSLLICLSSQAGFLFHLLPSPVQAVLPPGYEDELYCRAGFCMVYKNLDPGFCGPSSAFHECFNKDTGLSFGKNERTGVVVWGSKSHGEEEKQRLLQNGHHTENCSDDVANQYRASLQQRPPGVPPPAGGKGGEPSIQYVERETTAQRVDQQVVQDLDL
;
A
#
# COMPACT_ATOMS: atom_id res chain seq x y z
N MET A 1 -14.24 58.25 -1.27
CA MET A 1 -13.35 59.36 -0.90
C MET A 1 -13.26 59.43 0.62
N HIS A 2 -12.20 58.92 1.25
CA HIS A 2 -11.72 59.38 2.55
C HIS A 2 -10.21 59.12 2.59
N SER A 3 -9.50 60.23 2.41
CA SER A 3 -8.05 60.38 2.50
C SER A 3 -7.67 60.53 3.97
N ARG A 4 -6.73 59.73 4.46
CA ARG A 4 -5.88 60.02 5.63
C ARG A 4 -4.53 59.35 5.38
N SER A 5 -3.55 60.10 4.90
CA SER A 5 -2.63 60.98 5.64
C SER A 5 -1.45 60.21 6.24
N SER A 6 -0.38 60.25 5.46
CA SER A 6 1.00 59.96 5.78
C SER A 6 1.51 60.90 6.88
N THR A 7 2.23 60.39 7.89
CA THR A 7 3.34 61.11 8.58
C THR A 7 4.16 60.16 9.45
N SER A 8 5.30 59.73 8.89
CA SER A 8 6.64 59.88 9.47
C SER A 8 6.82 59.85 11.00
N ILE A 9 7.30 58.71 11.53
CA ILE A 9 8.16 58.67 12.73
C ILE A 9 9.39 57.79 12.41
N LEU A 10 10.24 58.34 11.55
CA LEU A 10 11.66 58.01 11.44
C LEU A 10 12.36 58.87 12.51
N ARG A 11 12.77 58.26 13.63
CA ARG A 11 13.79 58.80 14.57
C ARG A 11 14.00 57.78 15.68
N ARG A 12 15.02 56.93 15.50
CA ARG A 12 15.90 56.34 16.53
C ARG A 12 16.88 55.36 15.86
N LEU A 13 17.58 55.87 14.85
CA LEU A 13 18.91 55.38 14.49
C LEU A 13 19.89 56.17 15.34
N GLY A 14 20.67 55.50 16.17
CA GLY A 14 21.75 56.13 16.93
C GLY A 14 21.98 55.47 18.28
N SER A 15 23.05 54.69 18.34
CA SER A 15 23.75 54.29 19.57
C SER A 15 23.11 53.18 20.40
N LEU A 16 23.36 51.94 19.99
CA LEU A 16 24.01 50.97 20.90
C LEU A 16 24.69 49.88 20.05
N LEU A 17 25.78 50.30 19.42
CA LEU A 17 26.66 49.51 18.57
C LEU A 17 27.90 49.15 19.40
N ILE A 18 27.73 48.36 20.46
CA ILE A 18 28.83 47.82 21.27
C ILE A 18 28.41 46.40 21.74
N CYS A 19 29.33 45.44 21.64
CA CYS A 19 29.25 44.00 21.96
C CYS A 19 28.99 43.01 20.81
N LEU A 20 29.50 43.29 19.60
CA LEU A 20 29.46 42.36 18.45
C LEU A 20 30.76 41.55 18.20
N SER A 21 31.73 41.52 19.13
CA SER A 21 33.06 40.98 18.81
C SER A 21 33.67 40.05 19.86
N SER A 22 32.90 39.12 20.46
CA SER A 22 33.52 37.99 21.18
C SER A 22 32.60 36.80 21.49
N GLN A 23 31.73 36.39 20.55
CA GLN A 23 31.05 35.08 20.61
C GLN A 23 30.92 34.44 19.22
N ALA A 24 31.95 34.59 18.38
CA ALA A 24 32.05 33.87 17.11
C ALA A 24 32.86 32.58 17.32
N GLY A 25 32.30 31.61 18.06
CA GLY A 25 33.07 30.38 18.33
C GLY A 25 32.34 29.17 18.92
N PHE A 26 31.05 29.24 19.26
CA PHE A 26 30.35 28.10 19.87
C PHE A 26 28.92 27.91 19.37
N LEU A 27 28.63 28.25 18.11
CA LEU A 27 27.30 28.09 17.52
C LEU A 27 27.31 27.25 16.22
N PHE A 28 28.16 26.22 16.17
CA PHE A 28 28.22 25.28 15.04
C PHE A 28 28.26 23.79 15.45
N HIS A 29 27.86 23.48 16.70
CA HIS A 29 27.84 22.11 17.23
C HIS A 29 26.45 21.56 17.58
N LEU A 30 25.37 22.22 17.17
CA LEU A 30 23.99 21.72 17.32
C LEU A 30 23.30 21.53 15.97
N LEU A 31 24.05 21.12 14.94
CA LEU A 31 23.44 20.52 13.76
C LEU A 31 23.13 19.06 14.14
N PRO A 32 21.86 18.67 14.35
CA PRO A 32 21.52 17.27 14.54
C PRO A 32 22.10 16.52 13.34
N SER A 33 22.95 15.54 13.62
CA SER A 33 23.48 14.63 12.62
C SER A 33 22.30 14.18 11.73
N PRO A 34 22.39 14.28 10.39
CA PRO A 34 21.34 13.75 9.55
C PRO A 34 21.27 12.27 9.85
N VAL A 35 20.26 11.89 10.62
CA VAL A 35 19.94 10.49 10.83
C VAL A 35 19.53 10.02 9.45
N GLN A 36 20.46 9.36 8.76
CA GLN A 36 20.14 8.63 7.55
C GLN A 36 19.22 7.52 8.02
N ALA A 37 17.93 7.82 8.01
CA ALA A 37 16.88 6.87 8.28
C ALA A 37 16.94 5.87 7.14
N VAL A 38 17.77 4.84 7.31
CA VAL A 38 17.76 3.65 6.47
C VAL A 38 16.39 3.05 6.68
N LEU A 39 15.51 3.26 5.69
CA LEU A 39 14.23 2.60 5.70
C LEU A 39 14.50 1.10 5.81
N PRO A 40 13.78 0.38 6.70
CA PRO A 40 13.98 -1.04 6.81
C PRO A 40 13.75 -1.69 5.43
N PRO A 41 14.48 -2.78 5.13
CA PRO A 41 14.37 -3.45 3.84
C PRO A 41 12.90 -3.78 3.55
N GLY A 42 12.46 -3.44 2.34
CA GLY A 42 11.09 -3.65 1.86
C GLY A 42 10.20 -2.40 1.73
N TYR A 43 10.76 -1.22 2.01
CA TYR A 43 10.13 0.06 1.66
C TYR A 43 10.34 0.45 0.18
N GLU A 44 11.38 -0.09 -0.45
CA GLU A 44 11.68 0.09 -1.88
C GLU A 44 10.94 -0.93 -2.76
N ASP A 45 10.13 -1.80 -2.15
CA ASP A 45 9.43 -2.83 -2.88
C ASP A 45 8.25 -2.23 -3.66
N GLU A 46 8.17 -2.55 -4.94
CA GLU A 46 7.00 -2.32 -5.77
C GLU A 46 5.91 -3.33 -5.43
N LEU A 47 4.68 -2.85 -5.40
CA LEU A 47 3.51 -3.60 -4.99
C LEU A 47 2.61 -3.86 -6.19
N TYR A 48 2.29 -5.12 -6.45
CA TYR A 48 1.55 -5.54 -7.63
C TYR A 48 0.23 -6.21 -7.25
N CYS A 49 -0.85 -5.77 -7.91
CA CYS A 49 -2.17 -6.38 -7.87
C CYS A 49 -2.46 -7.10 -9.19
N ARG A 50 -3.24 -8.18 -9.12
CA ARG A 50 -3.70 -8.91 -10.31
C ARG A 50 -4.75 -8.09 -11.07
N ALA A 51 -4.85 -8.31 -12.38
CA ALA A 51 -5.91 -7.77 -13.21
C ALA A 51 -7.32 -7.86 -12.57
N GLY A 52 -8.06 -6.75 -12.62
CA GLY A 52 -9.38 -6.62 -12.00
C GLY A 52 -9.34 -6.16 -10.54
N PHE A 53 -8.16 -5.97 -9.96
CA PHE A 53 -7.99 -5.45 -8.60
C PHE A 53 -7.13 -4.21 -8.62
N CYS A 54 -7.51 -3.18 -7.91
CA CYS A 54 -6.69 -1.98 -7.73
C CYS A 54 -6.14 -1.92 -6.30
N MET A 55 -5.08 -1.15 -6.11
CA MET A 55 -4.43 -1.03 -4.81
C MET A 55 -5.15 -0.01 -3.92
N VAL A 56 -5.48 -0.40 -2.69
CA VAL A 56 -6.03 0.48 -1.65
C VAL A 56 -5.12 0.53 -0.43
N TYR A 57 -5.12 1.68 0.24
CA TYR A 57 -4.46 1.85 1.53
C TYR A 57 -5.35 1.33 2.66
N LYS A 58 -4.80 0.43 3.49
CA LYS A 58 -5.46 -0.09 4.69
C LYS A 58 -5.45 0.95 5.79
N ASN A 59 -6.55 1.06 6.52
CA ASN A 59 -6.56 1.83 7.76
C ASN A 59 -5.93 0.98 8.88
N LEU A 60 -4.69 1.29 9.26
CA LEU A 60 -3.97 0.62 10.34
C LEU A 60 -4.01 1.45 11.63
N ASP A 61 -3.73 0.82 12.76
CA ASP A 61 -3.72 1.50 14.04
C ASP A 61 -2.70 2.65 14.05
N PRO A 62 -3.03 3.80 14.68
CA PRO A 62 -2.09 4.90 14.84
C PRO A 62 -0.77 4.42 15.47
N GLY A 63 0.35 4.70 14.80
CA GLY A 63 1.68 4.29 15.26
C GLY A 63 2.17 2.94 14.72
N PHE A 64 1.39 2.26 13.86
CA PHE A 64 1.88 1.08 13.16
C PHE A 64 3.02 1.44 12.20
N CYS A 65 4.15 0.75 12.35
CA CYS A 65 5.32 0.83 11.46
C CYS A 65 5.62 -0.57 10.92
N GLY A 66 5.59 -0.75 9.60
CA GLY A 66 5.79 -2.04 8.95
C GLY A 66 6.29 -1.91 7.51
N PRO A 67 6.46 -3.01 6.77
CA PRO A 67 6.81 -2.94 5.35
C PRO A 67 5.67 -2.32 4.52
N SER A 68 5.97 -1.80 3.33
CA SER A 68 4.99 -1.15 2.45
C SER A 68 3.76 -2.04 2.16
N SER A 69 3.98 -3.36 2.00
CA SER A 69 2.92 -4.36 1.78
C SER A 69 1.93 -4.51 2.94
N ALA A 70 2.31 -4.13 4.16
CA ALA A 70 1.39 -4.14 5.29
C ALA A 70 0.32 -3.05 5.16
N PHE A 71 0.67 -1.93 4.52
CA PHE A 71 -0.21 -0.76 4.35
C PHE A 71 -1.15 -0.87 3.15
N HIS A 72 -0.93 -1.80 2.24
CA HIS A 72 -1.69 -1.91 1.00
C HIS A 72 -2.39 -3.27 0.86
N GLU A 73 -3.54 -3.29 0.19
CA GLU A 73 -4.19 -4.50 -0.31
C GLU A 73 -4.80 -4.29 -1.69
N CYS A 74 -5.08 -5.39 -2.37
CA CYS A 74 -5.76 -5.40 -3.65
C CYS A 74 -7.26 -5.52 -3.43
N PHE A 75 -8.03 -4.59 -4.00
CA PHE A 75 -9.48 -4.50 -3.89
C PHE A 75 -10.15 -4.57 -5.26
N ASN A 76 -11.20 -5.37 -5.38
CA ASN A 76 -12.02 -5.45 -6.58
C ASN A 76 -13.34 -4.71 -6.36
N LYS A 77 -13.53 -3.66 -7.15
CA LYS A 77 -14.70 -2.78 -7.09
C LYS A 77 -16.00 -3.47 -7.52
N ASP A 78 -15.92 -4.44 -8.44
CA ASP A 78 -17.09 -5.10 -9.03
C ASP A 78 -17.66 -6.14 -8.06
N THR A 79 -16.80 -6.86 -7.35
CA THR A 79 -17.21 -7.86 -6.35
C THR A 79 -17.27 -7.32 -4.93
N GLY A 80 -16.68 -6.15 -4.67
CA GLY A 80 -16.51 -5.61 -3.31
C GLY A 80 -15.60 -6.45 -2.42
N LEU A 81 -14.78 -7.33 -3.03
CA LEU A 81 -13.90 -8.24 -2.29
C LEU A 81 -12.50 -7.65 -2.17
N SER A 82 -11.94 -7.77 -0.98
CA SER A 82 -10.53 -7.49 -0.72
C SER A 82 -9.77 -8.81 -0.58
N PHE A 83 -8.70 -9.00 -1.36
CA PHE A 83 -7.83 -10.17 -1.25
C PHE A 83 -6.76 -9.93 -0.18
N GLY A 84 -7.05 -10.40 1.04
CA GLY A 84 -6.09 -10.40 2.14
C GLY A 84 -6.28 -11.49 3.19
N LYS A 85 -7.37 -12.29 3.11
CA LYS A 85 -7.73 -13.20 4.21
C LYS A 85 -7.44 -14.68 3.96
N ASN A 86 -7.70 -15.22 2.77
CA ASN A 86 -7.77 -16.69 2.61
C ASN A 86 -7.07 -17.27 1.38
N GLU A 87 -6.31 -16.50 0.60
CA GLU A 87 -5.77 -17.01 -0.67
C GLU A 87 -4.42 -16.38 -0.99
N ARG A 88 -3.57 -17.09 -1.73
CA ARG A 88 -2.19 -16.76 -2.13
C ARG A 88 -2.08 -15.50 -3.03
N THR A 89 -3.00 -14.55 -2.87
CA THR A 89 -3.29 -13.43 -3.77
C THR A 89 -3.36 -12.09 -3.04
N GLY A 90 -2.61 -11.96 -1.93
CA GLY A 90 -2.26 -10.64 -1.40
C GLY A 90 -1.43 -9.84 -2.40
N VAL A 91 -1.09 -8.60 -2.03
CA VAL A 91 -0.18 -7.76 -2.82
C VAL A 91 1.11 -8.52 -3.08
N VAL A 92 1.48 -8.68 -4.35
CA VAL A 92 2.74 -9.30 -4.73
C VAL A 92 3.83 -8.26 -4.57
N VAL A 93 4.87 -8.62 -3.82
CA VAL A 93 5.99 -7.74 -3.49
C VAL A 93 7.13 -8.04 -4.46
N TRP A 94 7.52 -7.04 -5.25
CA TRP A 94 8.72 -7.09 -6.09
C TRP A 94 9.75 -6.09 -5.55
N GLY A 95 11.01 -6.48 -5.44
CA GLY A 95 12.04 -5.60 -4.88
C GLY A 95 13.41 -6.27 -4.80
N SER A 96 14.29 -5.77 -3.93
CA SER A 96 15.71 -6.18 -3.86
C SER A 96 15.94 -7.66 -3.55
N LYS A 97 14.92 -8.36 -3.03
CA LYS A 97 14.95 -9.82 -2.76
C LYS A 97 14.23 -10.68 -3.80
N SER A 98 13.56 -10.07 -4.77
CA SER A 98 12.85 -10.79 -5.83
C SER A 98 13.81 -11.22 -6.95
N HIS A 99 13.40 -12.16 -7.80
CA HIS A 99 14.22 -12.81 -8.85
C HIS A 99 14.64 -11.87 -10.01
N GLY A 100 14.85 -10.58 -9.75
CA GLY A 100 15.28 -9.58 -10.72
C GLY A 100 14.16 -9.10 -11.64
N GLU A 101 14.55 -8.44 -12.74
CA GLU A 101 13.64 -7.83 -13.71
C GLU A 101 12.83 -8.88 -14.50
N GLU A 102 13.33 -10.11 -14.64
CA GLU A 102 12.62 -11.20 -15.32
C GLU A 102 11.32 -11.54 -14.60
N GLU A 103 11.35 -11.60 -13.28
CA GLU A 103 10.15 -11.85 -12.48
C GLU A 103 9.17 -10.69 -12.53
N LYS A 104 9.67 -9.45 -12.56
CA LYS A 104 8.83 -8.28 -12.80
C LYS A 104 8.11 -8.39 -14.14
N GLN A 105 8.83 -8.73 -15.21
CA GLN A 105 8.22 -8.94 -16.51
C GLN A 105 7.21 -10.08 -16.49
N ARG A 106 7.48 -11.18 -15.78
CA ARG A 106 6.53 -12.28 -15.60
C ARG A 106 5.24 -11.81 -14.91
N LEU A 107 5.34 -10.98 -13.87
CA LEU A 107 4.17 -10.40 -13.19
C LEU A 107 3.35 -9.53 -14.15
N LEU A 108 4.02 -8.64 -14.89
CA LEU A 108 3.39 -7.77 -15.89
C LEU A 108 2.71 -8.58 -17.01
N GLN A 109 3.37 -9.63 -17.53
CA GLN A 109 2.80 -10.53 -18.53
C GLN A 109 1.58 -11.28 -18.02
N ASN A 110 1.55 -11.60 -16.72
CA ASN A 110 0.39 -12.19 -16.05
C ASN A 110 -0.72 -11.17 -15.71
N GLY A 111 -0.61 -9.94 -16.21
CA GLY A 111 -1.59 -8.87 -16.01
C GLY A 111 -1.55 -8.26 -14.62
N HIS A 112 -0.43 -8.37 -13.90
CA HIS A 112 -0.28 -7.65 -12.64
C HIS A 112 0.09 -6.18 -12.91
N HIS A 113 -0.32 -5.28 -12.03
CA HIS A 113 -0.10 -3.84 -12.15
C HIS A 113 0.03 -3.17 -10.78
N THR A 114 0.57 -1.94 -10.78
CA THR A 114 0.81 -1.13 -9.56
C THR A 114 -0.26 -0.04 -9.36
N GLU A 115 -1.33 -0.06 -10.16
CA GLU A 115 -2.33 1.01 -10.17
C GLU A 115 -3.13 1.09 -8.85
N ASN A 116 -3.25 2.32 -8.35
CA ASN A 116 -4.12 2.65 -7.21
C ASN A 116 -5.59 2.69 -7.63
N CYS A 117 -6.49 2.37 -6.71
CA CYS A 117 -7.91 2.60 -6.90
C CYS A 117 -8.22 4.09 -7.05
N SER A 118 -9.28 4.41 -7.80
CA SER A 118 -9.82 5.77 -7.81
C SER A 118 -10.33 6.16 -6.42
N ASP A 119 -10.42 7.47 -6.15
CA ASP A 119 -10.87 8.00 -4.86
C ASP A 119 -12.26 7.48 -4.48
N ASP A 120 -13.17 7.33 -5.44
CA ASP A 120 -14.52 6.80 -5.20
C ASP A 120 -14.49 5.35 -4.71
N VAL A 121 -13.65 4.51 -5.34
CA VAL A 121 -13.47 3.10 -4.95
C VAL A 121 -12.76 3.00 -3.60
N ALA A 122 -11.77 3.85 -3.35
CA ALA A 122 -11.09 3.92 -2.06
C ALA A 122 -12.05 4.36 -0.93
N ASN A 123 -12.97 5.29 -1.21
CA ASN A 123 -14.01 5.70 -0.27
C ASN A 123 -15.03 4.59 -0.02
N GLN A 124 -15.44 3.86 -1.06
CA GLN A 124 -16.30 2.68 -0.92
C GLN A 124 -15.64 1.60 -0.05
N TYR A 125 -14.36 1.34 -0.27
CA TYR A 125 -13.57 0.43 0.56
C TYR A 125 -13.56 0.88 2.04
N ARG A 126 -13.24 2.14 2.34
CA ARG A 126 -13.28 2.67 3.71
C ARG A 126 -14.66 2.53 4.36
N ALA A 127 -15.73 2.80 3.62
CA ALA A 127 -17.10 2.64 4.10
C ALA A 127 -17.41 1.17 4.45
N SER A 128 -16.94 0.22 3.63
CA SER A 128 -17.10 -1.22 3.90
C SER A 128 -16.38 -1.69 5.17
N LEU A 129 -15.27 -1.04 5.54
CA LEU A 129 -14.56 -1.35 6.79
C LEU A 129 -15.35 -0.88 8.01
N GLN A 130 -16.05 0.26 7.92
CA GLN A 130 -16.86 0.81 9.01
C GLN A 130 -18.12 -0.03 9.29
N GLN A 131 -18.61 -0.75 8.29
CA GLN A 131 -19.79 -1.62 8.43
C GLN A 131 -19.47 -2.97 9.10
N ARG A 132 -18.22 -3.24 9.47
CA ARG A 132 -17.88 -4.46 10.20
C ARG A 132 -18.48 -4.42 11.61
N PRO A 133 -19.12 -5.51 12.08
CA PRO A 133 -19.69 -5.55 13.42
C PRO A 133 -18.60 -5.24 14.45
N PRO A 134 -18.88 -4.36 15.43
CA PRO A 134 -17.93 -4.08 16.50
C PRO A 134 -17.60 -5.38 17.25
N GLY A 135 -16.30 -5.61 17.50
CA GLY A 135 -15.81 -6.82 18.17
C GLY A 135 -15.36 -7.95 17.25
N VAL A 136 -15.52 -7.82 15.92
CA VAL A 136 -14.77 -8.67 14.98
C VAL A 136 -13.36 -8.06 14.88
N PRO A 137 -12.32 -8.72 15.40
CA PRO A 137 -10.96 -8.19 15.26
C PRO A 137 -10.68 -7.96 13.77
N PRO A 138 -9.95 -6.90 13.41
CA PRO A 138 -9.45 -6.78 12.05
C PRO A 138 -8.74 -8.10 11.71
N PRO A 139 -8.79 -8.57 10.45
CA PRO A 139 -8.03 -9.72 10.01
C PRO A 139 -6.65 -9.62 10.63
N ALA A 140 -6.31 -10.53 11.55
CA ALA A 140 -4.96 -10.56 12.08
C ALA A 140 -4.08 -10.75 10.84
N GLY A 141 -3.23 -9.76 10.53
CA GLY A 141 -2.28 -9.83 9.43
C GLY A 141 -1.41 -11.05 9.67
N GLY A 142 -1.82 -12.17 9.08
CA GLY A 142 -1.33 -13.49 9.44
C GLY A 142 0.14 -13.55 9.11
N LYS A 143 0.99 -13.68 10.13
CA LYS A 143 2.34 -14.20 9.92
C LYS A 143 2.19 -15.54 9.22
N GLY A 144 2.73 -15.64 8.00
CA GLY A 144 2.50 -16.72 7.05
C GLY A 144 2.62 -18.11 7.67
N GLY A 145 1.48 -18.65 8.10
CA GLY A 145 1.29 -20.09 8.22
C GLY A 145 1.14 -20.62 6.81
N GLU A 146 2.13 -21.40 6.37
CA GLU A 146 2.06 -22.14 5.12
C GLU A 146 0.75 -22.94 5.09
N PRO A 147 -0.18 -22.66 4.15
CA PRO A 147 -1.44 -23.37 4.13
C PRO A 147 -1.17 -24.81 3.72
N SER A 148 -1.44 -25.75 4.64
CA SER A 148 -1.58 -27.15 4.31
C SER A 148 -2.76 -27.27 3.34
N ILE A 149 -2.45 -27.27 2.05
CA ILE A 149 -3.44 -27.47 1.00
C ILE A 149 -3.89 -28.91 1.10
N GLN A 150 -5.04 -29.14 1.75
CA GLN A 150 -5.85 -30.27 1.36
C GLN A 150 -6.32 -29.98 -0.07
N TYR A 151 -5.69 -30.65 -1.03
CA TYR A 151 -6.20 -30.73 -2.38
C TYR A 151 -7.61 -31.32 -2.28
N VAL A 152 -8.63 -30.49 -2.42
CA VAL A 152 -9.95 -30.99 -2.78
C VAL A 152 -9.79 -31.38 -4.24
N GLU A 153 -9.58 -32.66 -4.47
CA GLU A 153 -9.57 -33.28 -5.77
C GLU A 153 -10.93 -32.96 -6.43
N ARG A 154 -10.97 -31.92 -7.27
CA ARG A 154 -12.10 -31.68 -8.16
C ARG A 154 -12.06 -32.82 -9.16
N GLU A 155 -12.82 -33.87 -8.89
CA GLU A 155 -13.20 -34.86 -9.88
C GLU A 155 -13.76 -34.11 -11.08
N THR A 156 -12.97 -34.09 -12.15
CA THR A 156 -13.33 -33.47 -13.42
C THR A 156 -14.40 -34.34 -14.04
N THR A 157 -15.64 -33.85 -14.06
CA THR A 157 -16.79 -34.51 -14.70
C THR A 157 -16.71 -34.41 -16.23
N ALA A 158 -15.56 -34.74 -16.81
CA ALA A 158 -15.32 -34.69 -18.26
C ALA A 158 -15.42 -36.07 -18.93
N GLN A 159 -15.78 -37.13 -18.19
CA GLN A 159 -15.65 -38.51 -18.67
C GLN A 159 -16.99 -39.25 -18.87
N ARG A 160 -18.08 -38.53 -19.14
CA ARG A 160 -19.42 -39.14 -19.33
C ARG A 160 -20.15 -38.67 -20.57
N VAL A 161 -19.46 -38.60 -21.72
CA VAL A 161 -20.12 -38.37 -23.02
C VAL A 161 -19.84 -39.48 -24.05
N ASP A 162 -18.80 -40.31 -23.88
CA ASP A 162 -18.44 -41.31 -24.91
C ASP A 162 -19.12 -42.68 -24.81
N GLN A 163 -19.99 -42.95 -23.84
CA GLN A 163 -20.55 -44.30 -23.67
C GLN A 163 -21.99 -44.50 -24.17
N GLN A 164 -22.60 -43.50 -24.81
CA GLN A 164 -24.01 -43.58 -25.22
C GLN A 164 -24.25 -43.68 -26.74
N VAL A 165 -23.20 -43.88 -27.55
CA VAL A 165 -23.30 -43.92 -29.03
C VAL A 165 -23.12 -45.34 -29.63
N VAL A 166 -23.22 -46.41 -28.84
CA VAL A 166 -22.99 -47.79 -29.34
C VAL A 166 -24.18 -48.73 -29.08
N GLN A 167 -25.42 -48.25 -29.18
CA GLN A 167 -26.61 -49.13 -29.09
C GLN A 167 -27.65 -48.98 -30.23
N ASP A 168 -27.43 -48.13 -31.23
CA ASP A 168 -28.41 -47.91 -32.32
C ASP A 168 -27.94 -48.41 -33.71
N LEU A 169 -27.24 -49.54 -33.77
CA LEU A 169 -26.80 -50.16 -35.04
C LEU A 169 -26.97 -51.68 -34.99
N ASP A 170 -28.18 -52.15 -34.70
CA ASP A 170 -28.64 -53.49 -35.05
C ASP A 170 -30.17 -53.49 -35.16
N LEU A 171 -30.68 -53.17 -36.35
CA LEU A 171 -32.04 -53.48 -36.84
C LEU A 171 -32.10 -53.37 -38.36
#